data_AF-A0A2D0JZ13-F1
#
_entry.id   AF-A0A2D0JZ13-F1
#
_cell.length_a   1.000
_cell.length_b   1.000
_cell.length_c   1.000
_cell.angle_alpha   90.00
_cell.angle_beta   90.00
_cell.angle_gamma   90.00
#
_symmetry.space_group_name_H-M   'P 1'
#
loop_
_entity.id
_entity.type
_entity.pdbx_description
1 polymer ?
#
loop_
_entity_poly.entity_id
_entity_poly.type
_entity_poly.pdbx_seq_one_letter_code
_entity_poly.pdbx_strand_id
1 'polypeptide(L)'
;MIRLSATNIEAYRRWSVNPDTEVNELVDYLLKKTSPTEAMEAGSAFHSVLENATQGELTTVESGRFMFDFTEMEGELTLPDIRERKLEKPSVVEGEPVTFVGVVDAMDSTTIYDHKLTAQLNPESYTDSMQWRCYLDWFGMNRFTCNLFHKYQPAREPVLYRIKEFMPVTFYRYPDIHSDVMESAAGLVQFIKQYVPELLLTETQANDRGTE
;
A
#
# COMPACT_ATOMS: atom_id res chain seq x y z
N MET A 1 -20.76 -5.20 8.07
CA MET A 1 -20.07 -4.28 7.14
C MET A 1 -18.63 -4.70 6.98
N ILE A 2 -18.26 -5.09 5.77
CA ILE A 2 -16.89 -5.51 5.43
C ILE A 2 -16.05 -4.26 5.16
N ARG A 3 -14.80 -4.23 5.64
CA ARG A 3 -13.85 -3.15 5.32
C ARG A 3 -12.74 -3.73 4.44
N LEU A 4 -12.59 -3.19 3.24
CA LEU A 4 -11.62 -3.68 2.25
C LEU A 4 -10.59 -2.60 1.99
N SER A 5 -9.32 -2.85 2.32
CA SER A 5 -8.23 -1.94 1.93
C SER A 5 -7.69 -2.23 0.54
N ALA A 6 -7.02 -1.26 -0.07
CA ALA A 6 -6.31 -1.47 -1.34
C ALA A 6 -5.25 -2.58 -1.20
N THR A 7 -4.61 -2.69 -0.04
CA THR A 7 -3.66 -3.76 0.27
C THR A 7 -4.34 -5.13 0.45
N ASN A 8 -5.57 -5.20 0.96
CA ASN A 8 -6.33 -6.46 1.01
C ASN A 8 -6.67 -6.94 -0.40
N ILE A 9 -7.11 -6.04 -1.28
CA ILE A 9 -7.44 -6.39 -2.67
C ILE A 9 -6.19 -6.82 -3.44
N GLU A 10 -5.06 -6.13 -3.25
CA GLU A 10 -3.79 -6.58 -3.86
C GLU A 10 -3.31 -7.92 -3.30
N ALA A 11 -3.44 -8.17 -1.99
CA ALA A 11 -3.10 -9.45 -1.40
C ALA A 11 -3.97 -10.59 -1.98
N TYR A 12 -5.28 -10.33 -2.13
CA TYR A 12 -6.18 -11.27 -2.80
C TYR A 12 -5.77 -11.55 -4.24
N ARG A 13 -5.47 -10.52 -5.04
CA ARG A 13 -5.00 -10.69 -6.43
C ARG A 13 -3.73 -11.56 -6.48
N ARG A 14 -2.74 -11.29 -5.62
CA ARG A 14 -1.49 -12.06 -5.58
C ARG A 14 -1.73 -13.52 -5.24
N TRP A 15 -2.58 -13.78 -4.24
CA TRP A 15 -2.99 -15.13 -3.86
C TRP A 15 -3.74 -15.83 -5.01
N SER A 16 -4.71 -15.17 -5.63
CA SER A 16 -5.57 -15.79 -6.65
C SER A 16 -4.83 -16.20 -7.93
N VAL A 17 -3.74 -15.50 -8.27
CA VAL A 17 -2.93 -15.80 -9.47
C VAL A 17 -1.72 -16.68 -9.18
N ASN A 18 -1.41 -16.97 -7.91
CA ASN A 18 -0.28 -17.80 -7.53
C ASN A 18 -0.75 -19.22 -7.15
N PRO A 19 -0.48 -20.23 -8.01
CA PRO A 19 -0.93 -21.61 -7.77
C PRO A 19 -0.27 -22.26 -6.56
N ASP A 20 0.85 -21.73 -6.08
CA ASP A 20 1.63 -22.29 -4.96
C ASP A 20 1.21 -21.72 -3.59
N THR A 21 0.23 -20.81 -3.55
CA THR A 21 -0.23 -20.21 -2.27
C THR A 21 -1.37 -20.99 -1.64
N GLU A 22 -1.29 -21.17 -0.32
CA GLU A 22 -2.33 -21.84 0.45
C GLU A 22 -3.42 -20.86 0.91
N VAL A 23 -4.67 -21.34 1.06
CA VAL A 23 -5.80 -20.53 1.56
C VAL A 23 -5.47 -19.87 2.91
N ASN A 24 -4.81 -20.61 3.81
CA ASN A 24 -4.49 -20.12 5.15
C ASN A 24 -3.53 -18.93 5.14
N GLU A 25 -2.69 -18.78 4.11
CA GLU A 25 -1.79 -17.62 4.02
C GLU A 25 -2.57 -16.31 3.87
N LEU A 26 -3.59 -16.30 2.99
CA LEU A 26 -4.45 -15.13 2.84
C LEU A 26 -5.34 -14.92 4.07
N VAL A 27 -5.86 -16.00 4.68
CA VAL A 27 -6.63 -15.91 5.94
C VAL A 27 -5.81 -15.26 7.04
N ASP A 28 -4.59 -15.73 7.28
CA ASP A 28 -3.72 -15.20 8.33
C ASP A 28 -3.31 -13.75 8.06
N TYR A 29 -3.09 -13.40 6.79
CA TYR A 29 -2.85 -12.01 6.39
C TYR A 29 -4.07 -11.11 6.70
N LEU A 30 -5.27 -11.51 6.29
CA LEU A 30 -6.51 -10.76 6.51
C LEU A 30 -6.84 -10.60 8.00
N LEU A 31 -6.53 -11.62 8.81
CA LEU A 31 -6.69 -11.61 10.26
C LEU A 31 -5.53 -10.94 11.01
N LYS A 32 -4.54 -10.39 10.29
CA LYS A 32 -3.35 -9.72 10.84
C LYS A 32 -2.56 -10.61 11.82
N LYS A 33 -2.52 -11.92 11.56
CA LYS A 33 -1.74 -12.89 12.34
C LYS A 33 -0.28 -12.96 11.88
N THR A 34 0.01 -12.47 10.68
CA THR A 34 1.37 -12.39 10.14
C THR A 34 2.13 -11.21 10.75
N SER A 35 3.23 -11.50 11.45
CA SER A 35 4.15 -10.44 11.89
C SER A 35 4.82 -9.76 10.70
N PRO A 36 5.04 -8.43 10.74
CA PRO A 36 5.81 -7.73 9.72
C PRO A 36 7.21 -8.35 9.56
N THR A 37 7.67 -8.50 8.32
CA THR A 37 9.07 -8.84 8.06
C THR A 37 9.96 -7.62 8.28
N GLU A 38 11.27 -7.82 8.52
CA GLU A 38 12.21 -6.70 8.63
C GLU A 38 12.19 -5.78 7.40
N ALA A 39 12.00 -6.33 6.20
CA ALA A 39 11.86 -5.54 4.99
C ALA A 39 10.61 -4.64 5.01
N MET A 40 9.50 -5.13 5.57
CA MET A 40 8.28 -4.34 5.75
C MET A 40 8.47 -3.27 6.82
N GLU A 41 9.10 -3.60 7.95
CA GLU A 41 9.42 -2.62 9.01
C GLU A 41 10.31 -1.49 8.47
N ALA A 42 11.34 -1.84 7.70
CA ALA A 42 12.21 -0.86 7.04
C ALA A 42 11.44 0.00 6.04
N GLY A 43 10.51 -0.59 5.27
CA GLY A 43 9.62 0.13 4.37
C GLY A 43 8.76 1.16 5.11
N SER A 44 8.11 0.76 6.21
CA SER A 44 7.29 1.66 7.04
C SER A 44 8.12 2.79 7.68
N ALA A 45 9.32 2.47 8.18
CA ALA A 45 10.22 3.48 8.73
C ALA A 45 10.65 4.49 7.66
N PHE A 46 10.93 4.01 6.44
CA PHE A 46 11.26 4.85 5.31
C PHE A 46 10.10 5.75 4.87
N HIS A 47 8.87 5.24 4.85
CA HIS A 47 7.68 6.06 4.63
C HIS A 47 7.57 7.22 5.61
N SER A 48 7.81 6.95 6.91
CA SER A 48 7.80 8.00 7.94
C SER A 48 8.89 9.07 7.71
N VAL A 49 10.06 8.70 7.19
CA VAL A 49 11.09 9.68 6.77
C VAL A 49 10.53 10.61 5.70
N LEU A 50 9.89 10.07 4.66
CA LEU A 50 9.34 10.87 3.57
C LEU A 50 8.12 11.69 4.01
N GLU A 51 7.25 11.11 4.85
CA GLU A 51 6.09 11.79 5.44
C GLU A 51 6.52 13.06 6.18
N ASN A 52 7.62 13.00 6.94
CA ASN A 52 8.11 14.09 7.77
C ASN A 52 9.21 14.94 7.10
N ALA A 53 9.59 14.61 5.87
CA ALA A 53 10.64 15.34 5.15
C ALA A 53 10.23 16.79 4.89
N THR A 54 11.12 17.72 5.20
CA THR A 54 10.95 19.16 4.91
C THR A 54 11.87 19.57 3.76
N GLN A 55 11.65 20.78 3.24
CA GLN A 55 12.51 21.32 2.18
C GLN A 55 13.97 21.40 2.64
N GLY A 56 14.88 20.82 1.88
CA GLY A 56 16.31 20.81 2.17
C GLY A 56 17.02 19.62 1.54
N GLU A 57 18.28 19.41 1.92
CA GLU A 57 19.05 18.22 1.54
C GLU A 57 18.78 17.09 2.54
N LEU A 58 18.41 15.92 2.01
CA LEU A 58 18.35 14.69 2.79
C LEU A 58 19.76 14.08 2.81
N THR A 59 20.36 13.98 3.99
CA THR A 59 21.65 13.30 4.20
C THR A 59 21.41 11.91 4.78
N THR A 60 21.86 11.67 6.00
CA THR A 60 21.53 10.47 6.78
C THR A 60 20.38 10.79 7.74
N VAL A 61 19.34 9.95 7.75
CA VAL A 61 18.16 10.11 8.61
C VAL A 61 17.88 8.81 9.35
N GLU A 62 17.63 8.91 10.65
CA GLU A 62 17.19 7.80 11.48
C GLU A 62 15.67 7.76 11.57
N SER A 63 15.09 6.57 11.48
CA SER A 63 13.66 6.34 11.70
C SER A 63 13.43 4.95 12.26
N GLY A 64 12.78 4.88 13.43
CA GLY A 64 12.66 3.65 14.20
C GLY A 64 14.04 3.09 14.57
N ARG A 65 14.31 1.83 14.19
CA ARG A 65 15.61 1.16 14.38
C ARG A 65 16.54 1.24 13.17
N PHE A 66 16.13 1.93 12.11
CA PHE A 66 16.83 1.95 10.83
C PHE A 66 17.45 3.32 10.57
N MET A 67 18.50 3.30 9.76
CA MET A 67 19.20 4.47 9.26
C MET A 67 19.16 4.46 7.74
N PHE A 68 18.75 5.58 7.15
CA PHE A 68 18.65 5.77 5.71
C PHE A 68 19.66 6.82 5.27
N ASP A 69 20.58 6.43 4.41
CA ASP A 69 21.63 7.30 3.89
C ASP A 69 21.35 7.64 2.42
N PHE A 70 21.01 8.91 2.18
CA PHE A 70 20.70 9.44 0.86
C PHE A 70 21.91 10.09 0.18
N THR A 71 23.10 10.10 0.79
CA THR A 71 24.28 10.80 0.26
C THR A 71 24.77 10.29 -1.10
N GLU A 72 24.39 9.07 -1.46
CA GLU A 72 24.71 8.45 -2.75
C GLU A 72 23.58 8.56 -3.80
N MET A 73 22.40 9.07 -3.41
CA MET A 73 21.28 9.27 -4.31
C MET A 73 21.42 10.62 -5.01
N GLU A 74 21.54 10.61 -6.34
CA GLU A 74 21.51 11.82 -7.14
C GLU A 74 20.07 12.18 -7.56
N GLY A 75 19.76 13.48 -7.57
CA GLY A 75 18.50 14.02 -8.10
C GLY A 75 17.67 14.78 -7.07
N GLU A 76 16.52 15.25 -7.53
CA GLU A 76 15.56 16.00 -6.71
C GLU A 76 14.31 15.13 -6.46
N LEU A 77 13.87 15.09 -5.20
CA LEU A 77 12.64 14.44 -4.80
C LEU A 77 11.59 15.51 -4.49
N THR A 78 10.53 15.56 -5.30
CA THR A 78 9.36 16.39 -5.01
C THR A 78 8.33 15.57 -4.25
N LEU A 79 8.08 15.96 -2.99
CA LEU A 79 7.04 15.37 -2.15
C LEU A 79 5.86 16.33 -2.02
N PRO A 80 4.63 15.92 -2.37
CA PRO A 80 3.45 16.73 -2.16
C PRO A 80 3.22 17.09 -0.68
N ASP A 81 2.47 18.17 -0.43
CA ASP A 81 2.11 18.63 0.92
C ASP A 81 1.07 17.71 1.59
N ILE A 82 0.17 17.12 0.82
CA ILE A 82 -0.83 16.18 1.36
C ILE A 82 -0.17 14.81 1.45
N ARG A 83 0.04 14.34 2.68
CA ARG A 83 0.67 13.05 3.00
C ARG A 83 -0.22 12.22 3.92
N GLU A 84 -0.07 10.90 3.88
CA GLU A 84 -0.82 9.93 4.70
C GLU A 84 -2.35 10.16 4.67
N ARG A 85 -2.87 10.49 3.48
CA ARG A 85 -4.28 10.84 3.33
C ARG A 85 -5.13 9.58 3.32
N LYS A 86 -5.95 9.43 4.36
CA LYS A 86 -6.97 8.38 4.43
C LYS A 86 -8.25 8.75 3.69
N LEU A 87 -8.81 7.77 3.00
CA LEU A 87 -10.16 7.77 2.41
C LEU A 87 -10.95 6.58 2.94
N GLU A 88 -12.22 6.82 3.24
CA GLU A 88 -13.23 5.76 3.43
C GLU A 88 -14.38 6.02 2.46
N LYS A 89 -14.69 5.03 1.60
CA LYS A 89 -15.71 5.13 0.56
C LYS A 89 -16.72 3.98 0.73
N PRO A 90 -17.91 4.24 1.29
CA PRO A 90 -18.99 3.25 1.32
C PRO A 90 -19.38 2.81 -0.09
N SER A 91 -19.66 1.53 -0.26
CA SER A 91 -20.11 0.92 -1.52
C SER A 91 -20.93 -0.35 -1.24
N VAL A 92 -21.42 -0.97 -2.31
CA VAL A 92 -22.07 -2.28 -2.30
C VAL A 92 -21.37 -3.17 -3.33
N VAL A 93 -20.96 -4.36 -2.92
CA VAL A 93 -20.30 -5.37 -3.77
C VAL A 93 -21.05 -6.68 -3.60
N GLU A 94 -21.60 -7.24 -4.69
CA GLU A 94 -22.40 -8.48 -4.64
C GLU A 94 -23.55 -8.44 -3.61
N GLY A 95 -24.17 -7.27 -3.44
CA GLY A 95 -25.23 -7.04 -2.46
C GLY A 95 -24.74 -6.85 -1.01
N GLU A 96 -23.45 -6.97 -0.74
CA GLU A 96 -22.87 -6.78 0.59
C GLU A 96 -22.43 -5.31 0.81
N PRO A 97 -22.83 -4.69 1.94
CA PRO A 97 -22.30 -3.39 2.33
C PRO A 97 -20.80 -3.47 2.65
N VAL A 98 -20.02 -2.74 1.87
CA VAL A 98 -18.56 -2.64 2.00
C VAL A 98 -18.15 -1.19 2.25
N THR A 99 -17.06 -0.99 2.99
CA THR A 99 -16.32 0.27 3.02
C THR A 99 -14.94 0.05 2.42
N PHE A 100 -14.65 0.70 1.30
CA PHE A 100 -13.31 0.76 0.75
C PHE A 100 -12.44 1.70 1.57
N VAL A 101 -11.23 1.29 1.91
CA VAL A 101 -10.30 2.05 2.75
C VAL A 101 -8.97 2.21 2.02
N GLY A 102 -8.58 3.45 1.75
CA GLY A 102 -7.27 3.76 1.17
C GLY A 102 -6.49 4.69 2.09
N VAL A 103 -5.17 4.49 2.16
CA VAL A 103 -4.24 5.45 2.74
C VAL A 103 -3.14 5.63 1.70
N VAL A 104 -3.01 6.83 1.17
CA VAL A 104 -1.99 7.16 0.16
C VAL A 104 -0.83 7.86 0.84
N ASP A 105 0.39 7.47 0.48
CA ASP A 105 1.61 8.03 1.08
C ASP A 105 1.69 9.54 0.83
N ALA A 106 1.40 9.96 -0.41
CA ALA A 106 1.21 11.38 -0.74
C ALA A 106 0.25 11.60 -1.92
N MET A 107 -0.28 12.80 -2.05
CA MET A 107 -1.07 13.20 -3.23
C MET A 107 -1.03 14.70 -3.49
N ASP A 108 -1.23 15.08 -4.74
CA ASP A 108 -1.61 16.43 -5.14
C ASP A 108 -2.99 16.42 -5.83
N SER A 109 -3.38 17.55 -6.43
CA SER A 109 -4.68 17.69 -7.11
C SER A 109 -4.88 16.77 -8.33
N THR A 110 -3.83 16.15 -8.84
CA THR A 110 -3.81 15.37 -10.09
C THR A 110 -3.24 13.97 -9.92
N THR A 111 -2.35 13.77 -8.94
CA THR A 111 -1.49 12.59 -8.84
C THR A 111 -1.51 12.01 -7.43
N ILE A 112 -1.63 10.69 -7.35
CA ILE A 112 -1.37 9.91 -6.14
C ILE A 112 0.06 9.38 -6.20
N TYR A 113 0.77 9.44 -5.09
CA TYR A 113 2.13 8.94 -4.95
C TYR A 113 2.17 7.81 -3.92
N ASP A 114 2.94 6.79 -4.25
CA ASP A 114 3.24 5.65 -3.38
C ASP A 114 4.75 5.44 -3.42
N HIS A 115 5.37 5.29 -2.26
CA HIS A 115 6.81 5.15 -2.11
C HIS A 115 7.13 3.68 -1.89
N LYS A 116 8.18 3.16 -2.53
CA LYS A 116 8.60 1.76 -2.35
C LYS A 116 10.10 1.69 -2.15
N LEU A 117 10.49 1.22 -0.97
CA LEU A 117 11.88 0.88 -0.67
C LEU A 117 12.17 -0.55 -1.17
N THR A 118 12.99 -0.69 -2.21
CA THR A 118 13.22 -1.97 -2.90
C THR A 118 14.70 -2.29 -3.08
N ALA A 119 15.05 -3.58 -3.04
CA ALA A 119 16.39 -4.06 -3.36
C ALA A 119 16.62 -4.20 -4.88
N GLN A 120 15.56 -4.14 -5.68
CA GLN A 120 15.62 -4.25 -7.14
C GLN A 120 14.65 -3.27 -7.78
N LEU A 121 15.12 -2.52 -8.79
CA LEU A 121 14.25 -1.69 -9.62
C LEU A 121 13.60 -2.57 -10.69
N ASN A 122 12.40 -3.04 -10.40
CA ASN A 122 11.57 -3.78 -11.34
C ASN A 122 10.20 -3.09 -11.50
N PRO A 123 10.11 -2.06 -12.36
CA PRO A 123 8.85 -1.34 -12.63
C PRO A 123 7.71 -2.26 -13.08
N GLU A 124 8.02 -3.29 -13.86
CA GLU A 124 7.02 -4.20 -14.45
C GLU A 124 6.26 -4.98 -13.38
N SER A 125 6.89 -5.24 -12.22
CA SER A 125 6.24 -5.91 -11.08
C SER A 125 5.04 -5.15 -10.50
N TYR A 126 4.90 -3.85 -10.83
CA TYR A 126 3.81 -3.00 -10.35
C TYR A 126 2.69 -2.81 -11.38
N THR A 127 2.90 -3.17 -12.65
CA THR A 127 1.92 -2.99 -13.73
C THR A 127 0.59 -3.65 -13.39
N ASP A 128 0.63 -4.87 -12.85
CA ASP A 128 -0.56 -5.65 -12.53
C ASP A 128 -1.08 -5.44 -11.11
N SER A 129 -0.54 -4.49 -10.35
CA SER A 129 -0.99 -4.22 -8.99
C SER A 129 -2.42 -3.67 -8.94
N MET A 130 -3.28 -4.29 -8.13
CA MET A 130 -4.60 -3.71 -7.83
C MET A 130 -4.50 -2.48 -6.93
N GLN A 131 -3.41 -2.31 -6.18
CA GLN A 131 -3.30 -1.23 -5.21
C GLN A 131 -3.45 0.15 -5.86
N TRP A 132 -2.69 0.41 -6.93
CA TRP A 132 -2.78 1.71 -7.63
C TRP A 132 -4.12 1.87 -8.36
N ARG A 133 -4.68 0.77 -8.89
CA ARG A 133 -6.00 0.80 -9.55
C ARG A 133 -7.10 1.20 -8.57
N CYS A 134 -7.08 0.61 -7.37
CA CYS A 134 -7.98 0.96 -6.28
C CYS A 134 -7.85 2.44 -5.91
N TYR A 135 -6.63 2.94 -5.76
CA TYR A 135 -6.42 4.35 -5.41
C TYR A 135 -6.94 5.30 -6.49
N LEU A 136 -6.67 5.06 -7.78
CA LEU A 136 -7.22 5.88 -8.85
C LEU A 136 -8.75 5.84 -8.88
N ASP A 137 -9.37 4.68 -8.72
CA ASP A 137 -10.83 4.55 -8.72
C ASP A 137 -11.49 5.22 -7.51
N TRP A 138 -10.96 4.99 -6.31
CA TRP A 138 -11.60 5.43 -5.07
C TRP A 138 -11.45 6.92 -4.85
N PHE A 139 -10.27 7.48 -5.13
CA PHE A 139 -10.01 8.91 -5.01
C PHE A 139 -10.46 9.71 -6.25
N GLY A 140 -10.85 9.04 -7.34
CA GLY A 140 -11.25 9.71 -8.58
C GLY A 140 -10.08 10.41 -9.28
N MET A 141 -8.87 9.87 -9.13
CA MET A 141 -7.65 10.44 -9.69
C MET A 141 -7.31 9.80 -11.04
N ASN A 142 -6.51 10.52 -11.85
CA ASN A 142 -6.16 10.07 -13.20
C ASN A 142 -4.71 9.60 -13.32
N ARG A 143 -3.85 9.91 -12.35
CA ARG A 143 -2.43 9.61 -12.38
C ARG A 143 -1.96 9.04 -11.05
N PHE A 144 -1.16 7.99 -11.11
CA PHE A 144 -0.50 7.38 -9.96
C PHE A 144 0.99 7.26 -10.26
N THR A 145 1.84 7.63 -9.32
CA THR A 145 3.30 7.52 -9.44
C THR A 145 3.84 6.67 -8.29
N CYS A 146 4.39 5.50 -8.65
CA CYS A 146 5.17 4.66 -7.76
C CYS A 146 6.62 5.17 -7.74
N ASN A 147 7.02 5.76 -6.64
CA ASN A 147 8.36 6.25 -6.39
C ASN A 147 9.23 5.10 -5.85
N LEU A 148 10.02 4.49 -6.72
CA LEU A 148 10.92 3.39 -6.35
C LEU A 148 12.25 3.94 -5.84
N PHE A 149 12.60 3.55 -4.62
CA PHE A 149 13.88 3.87 -3.99
C PHE A 149 14.71 2.60 -3.88
N HIS A 150 15.80 2.54 -4.64
CA HIS A 150 16.72 1.43 -4.64
C HIS A 150 17.59 1.49 -3.39
N LYS A 151 17.47 0.49 -2.53
CA LYS A 151 18.30 0.32 -1.34
C LYS A 151 19.40 -0.70 -1.52
N TYR A 152 20.54 -0.39 -0.91
CA TYR A 152 21.61 -1.32 -0.62
C TYR A 152 21.83 -1.40 0.90
N GLN A 153 21.90 -2.61 1.44
CA GLN A 153 22.16 -2.85 2.86
C GLN A 153 23.57 -3.45 3.01
N PRO A 154 24.55 -2.72 3.59
CA PRO A 154 25.88 -3.26 3.80
C PRO A 154 25.85 -4.39 4.83
N ALA A 155 26.50 -5.52 4.52
CA ALA A 155 26.47 -6.72 5.39
C ALA A 155 27.03 -6.49 6.81
N ARG A 156 27.92 -5.50 6.99
CA ARG A 156 28.52 -5.15 8.30
C ARG A 156 27.71 -4.11 9.08
N GLU A 157 26.67 -3.54 8.48
CA GLU A 157 25.87 -2.45 9.04
C GLU A 157 24.36 -2.76 8.82
N PRO A 158 23.80 -3.74 9.54
CA PRO A 158 22.48 -4.30 9.23
C PRO A 158 21.33 -3.31 9.44
N VAL A 159 21.54 -2.22 10.16
CA VAL A 159 20.53 -1.17 10.35
C VAL A 159 20.61 -0.06 9.31
N LEU A 160 21.66 -0.04 8.48
CA LEU A 160 21.92 0.99 7.48
C LEU A 160 21.40 0.56 6.11
N TYR A 161 20.56 1.41 5.52
CA TYR A 161 20.15 1.32 4.13
C TYR A 161 20.68 2.53 3.37
N ARG A 162 21.56 2.28 2.41
CA ARG A 162 22.01 3.30 1.46
C ARG A 162 21.03 3.39 0.31
N ILE A 163 20.46 4.56 0.11
CA ILE A 163 19.58 4.85 -1.02
C ILE A 163 20.45 5.24 -2.19
N LYS A 164 20.44 4.41 -3.24
CA LYS A 164 21.35 4.53 -4.38
C LYS A 164 20.71 5.25 -5.56
N GLU A 165 19.42 5.01 -5.78
CA GLU A 165 18.72 5.45 -6.97
C GLU A 165 17.26 5.71 -6.65
N PHE A 166 16.70 6.74 -7.29
CA PHE A 166 15.29 7.07 -7.27
C PHE A 166 14.72 6.98 -8.68
N MET A 167 13.68 6.16 -8.85
CA MET A 167 13.02 5.93 -10.14
C MET A 167 11.51 6.05 -9.99
N PRO A 168 10.89 7.15 -10.47
CA PRO A 168 9.44 7.26 -10.51
C PRO A 168 8.84 6.49 -11.69
N VAL A 169 7.85 5.66 -11.43
CA VAL A 169 7.08 4.90 -12.43
C VAL A 169 5.64 5.38 -12.40
N THR A 170 5.11 5.85 -13.53
CA THR A 170 3.76 6.45 -13.60
C THR A 170 2.78 5.54 -14.33
N PHE A 171 1.60 5.37 -13.73
CA PHE A 171 0.45 4.67 -14.28
C PHE A 171 -0.73 5.65 -14.43
N TYR A 172 -1.61 5.36 -15.37
CA TYR A 172 -2.73 6.23 -15.72
C TYR A 172 -4.05 5.48 -15.60
N ARG A 173 -5.10 6.25 -15.29
CA ARG A 173 -6.47 5.76 -15.33
C ARG A 173 -6.84 5.32 -16.74
N TYR A 174 -7.56 4.22 -16.82
CA TYR A 174 -8.12 3.68 -18.07
C TYR A 174 -9.63 3.42 -17.91
N PRO A 175 -10.39 3.30 -19.01
CA PRO A 175 -11.86 3.26 -18.96
C PRO A 175 -12.45 2.18 -18.05
N ASP A 176 -11.88 0.97 -18.04
CA ASP A 176 -12.43 -0.20 -17.35
C ASP A 176 -11.92 -0.37 -15.90
N ILE A 177 -11.12 0.57 -15.39
CA ILE A 177 -10.48 0.47 -14.07
C ILE A 177 -11.47 0.21 -12.93
N HIS A 178 -12.67 0.78 -13.03
CA HIS A 178 -13.71 0.59 -12.02
C HIS A 178 -14.23 -0.85 -12.04
N SER A 179 -14.48 -1.40 -13.23
CA SER A 179 -14.91 -2.79 -13.40
C SER A 179 -13.88 -3.75 -12.81
N ASP A 180 -12.59 -3.55 -13.10
CA ASP A 180 -11.50 -4.40 -12.59
C ASP A 180 -11.41 -4.35 -11.06
N VAL A 181 -11.53 -3.15 -10.47
CA VAL A 181 -11.55 -2.98 -9.01
C VAL A 181 -12.74 -3.69 -8.38
N MET A 182 -13.93 -3.57 -8.99
CA MET A 182 -15.14 -4.20 -8.48
C MET A 182 -15.13 -5.72 -8.64
N GLU A 183 -14.57 -6.26 -9.72
CA GLU A 183 -14.39 -7.71 -9.91
C GLU A 183 -13.45 -8.29 -8.85
N SER A 184 -12.30 -7.65 -8.62
CA SER A 184 -11.36 -8.08 -7.59
C SER A 184 -11.95 -7.97 -6.18
N ALA A 185 -12.71 -6.90 -5.91
CA ALA A 185 -13.44 -6.74 -4.65
C ALA A 185 -14.51 -7.82 -4.46
N ALA A 186 -15.26 -8.17 -5.51
CA ALA A 186 -16.26 -9.24 -5.46
C ALA A 186 -15.63 -10.58 -5.12
N GLY A 187 -14.51 -10.92 -5.77
CA GLY A 187 -13.73 -12.12 -5.46
C GLY A 187 -13.29 -12.18 -3.99
N LEU A 188 -12.75 -11.07 -3.47
CA LEU A 188 -12.35 -10.98 -2.06
C LEU A 188 -13.54 -11.06 -1.10
N VAL A 189 -14.69 -10.45 -1.41
CA VAL A 189 -15.90 -10.57 -0.60
C VAL A 189 -16.35 -12.03 -0.50
N GLN A 190 -16.37 -12.76 -1.61
CA GLN A 190 -16.71 -14.18 -1.59
C GLN A 190 -15.70 -14.99 -0.77
N PHE A 191 -14.40 -14.71 -0.92
CA PHE A 191 -13.35 -15.34 -0.12
C PHE A 191 -13.56 -15.12 1.38
N ILE A 192 -13.83 -13.87 1.80
CA ILE A 192 -14.08 -13.52 3.20
C ILE A 192 -15.31 -14.26 3.73
N LYS A 193 -16.41 -14.28 2.98
CA LYS A 193 -17.65 -14.98 3.39
C LYS A 193 -17.41 -16.48 3.61
N GLN A 194 -16.56 -17.09 2.80
CA GLN A 194 -16.28 -18.51 2.85
C GLN A 194 -15.26 -18.90 3.93
N TYR A 195 -14.18 -18.12 4.08
CA TYR A 195 -13.01 -18.53 4.84
C TYR A 195 -12.69 -17.65 6.05
N VAL A 196 -13.21 -16.42 6.10
CA VAL A 196 -12.94 -15.46 7.19
C VAL A 196 -14.23 -14.75 7.65
N PRO A 197 -15.30 -15.50 7.99
CA PRO A 197 -16.60 -14.92 8.29
C PRO A 197 -16.57 -13.98 9.51
N GLU A 198 -15.57 -14.06 10.40
CA GLU A 198 -15.42 -13.11 11.51
C GLU A 198 -15.16 -11.66 11.07
N LEU A 199 -14.73 -11.41 9.83
CA LEU A 199 -14.60 -10.06 9.28
C LEU A 199 -15.94 -9.47 8.84
N LEU A 200 -17.01 -10.26 8.82
CA LEU A 200 -18.37 -9.80 8.64
C LEU A 200 -18.85 -9.13 9.94
N LEU A 201 -18.62 -7.83 10.09
CA LEU A 201 -19.18 -7.11 11.24
C LEU A 201 -20.71 -7.13 11.17
N THR A 202 -21.38 -7.77 12.12
CA THR A 202 -22.83 -7.59 12.31
C THR A 202 -23.07 -6.23 12.96
N GLU A 203 -24.15 -5.54 12.59
CA GLU A 203 -24.47 -4.17 13.06
C GLU A 203 -24.45 -4.03 14.59
N THR A 204 -24.60 -5.12 15.33
CA THR A 204 -24.56 -5.17 16.79
C THR A 204 -23.16 -4.89 17.39
N GLN A 205 -22.06 -5.13 16.66
CA GLN A 205 -20.69 -4.97 17.20
C GLN A 205 -20.04 -3.60 16.92
N ALA A 206 -20.67 -2.76 16.09
CA ALA A 206 -20.14 -1.44 15.74
C ALA A 206 -20.36 -0.39 16.85
N ASN A 207 -21.35 -0.61 17.74
CA ASN A 207 -21.68 0.33 18.82
C ASN A 207 -20.80 0.20 20.07
N ASP A 208 -20.02 -0.88 20.22
CA ASP A 208 -19.20 -1.13 21.43
C ASP A 208 -17.74 -0.69 21.29
N ARG A 209 -17.30 -0.21 20.12
CA ARG A 209 -15.91 0.30 19.93
C ARG A 209 -15.83 1.83 19.87
N GLY A 210 -16.89 2.50 20.31
CA GLY A 210 -17.03 3.96 20.30
C GLY A 210 -16.84 4.63 21.65
N THR A 211 -16.00 4.09 22.53
CA THR A 211 -15.48 4.79 23.73
C THR A 211 -14.25 4.05 24.22
N GLU A 212 -13.06 4.49 23.83
CA GLU A 212 -11.82 4.49 24.63
C GLU A 212 -10.75 5.32 23.92
#